data_AF-A0A1F7MW34-F1
#
_entry.id   AF-A0A1F7MW34-F1
#
_cell.length_a   1.000
_cell.length_b   1.000
_cell.length_c   1.000
_cell.angle_alpha   90.00
_cell.angle_beta   90.00
_cell.angle_gamma   90.00
#
_symmetry.space_group_name_H-M   'P 1'
#
loop_
_entity.id
_entity.type
_entity.pdbx_description
1 polymer ?
#
loop_
_entity_poly.entity_id
_entity_poly.type
_entity_poly.pdbx_seq_one_letter_code
_entity_poly.pdbx_strand_id
1 'polypeptide(L)' 'MGGMQTLAVGDHVRLRGGPPDPPGRVVSRFDDDDGSWVLVEWADASRCAYLEQDLERVVPP' A
#
# COMPACT_ATOMS: atom_id res chain seq x y z
N MET A 1 19.79 -2.76 7.58
CA MET A 1 19.41 -3.00 6.17
C MET A 1 18.07 -3.71 6.16
N GLY A 2 16.96 -2.95 6.13
CA GLY A 2 15.63 -3.51 5.85
C GLY A 2 15.35 -3.28 4.37
N GLY A 3 15.17 -4.35 3.60
CA GLY A 3 14.91 -4.24 2.16
C GLY A 3 13.67 -3.41 1.91
N MET A 4 13.77 -2.38 1.07
CA MET A 4 12.61 -1.67 0.54
C MET A 4 11.75 -2.69 -0.21
N GLN A 5 10.57 -3.00 0.33
CA GLN A 5 9.60 -3.85 -0.34
C GLN A 5 8.96 -3.06 -1.48
N THR A 6 9.20 -3.51 -2.71
CA THR A 6 8.52 -2.95 -3.88
C THR A 6 7.10 -3.50 -3.93
N LEU A 7 6.10 -2.62 -3.89
CA LEU A 7 4.70 -2.98 -3.97
C LEU A 7 4.24 -3.10 -5.43
N ALA A 8 3.46 -4.14 -5.72
CA ALA A 8 2.88 -4.40 -7.04
C ALA A 8 1.35 -4.30 -7.04
N VAL A 9 0.76 -4.03 -8.21
CA VAL A 9 -0.69 -4.08 -8.38
C VAL A 9 -1.21 -5.48 -8.04
N GLY A 10 -2.21 -5.54 -7.18
CA GLY A 10 -2.76 -6.77 -6.63
C GLY A 10 -2.22 -7.17 -5.26
N ASP A 11 -1.12 -6.56 -4.79
CA ASP A 11 -0.63 -6.78 -3.43
C ASP A 11 -1.64 -6.29 -2.40
N HIS A 12 -1.70 -6.98 -1.26
CA HIS A 12 -2.47 -6.55 -0.11
C HIS A 12 -1.55 -5.79 0.85
N VAL A 13 -2.03 -4.66 1.35
CA VAL A 13 -1.23 -3.72 2.13
C VAL A 13 -2.00 -3.17 3.34
N ARG A 14 -1.24 -2.71 4.33
CA ARG A 14 -1.74 -1.94 5.47
C ARG A 14 -0.89 -0.70 5.69
N LEU A 15 -1.46 0.29 6.37
CA LEU A 15 -0.70 1.46 6.84
C LEU A 15 0.18 1.06 8.01
N ARG A 16 1.48 1.38 7.95
CA ARG A 16 2.42 1.13 9.04
C ARG A 16 2.02 1.94 10.26
N GLY A 17 1.78 1.25 11.38
CA GLY A 17 1.33 1.89 12.62
C GLY A 17 -0.11 2.39 12.58
N GLY A 18 -0.87 2.04 11.55
CA GLY A 18 -2.32 2.28 11.49
C GLY A 18 -3.10 1.33 12.41
N PRO A 19 -4.41 1.58 12.56
CA PRO A 19 -5.32 0.62 13.21
C PRO A 19 -5.27 -0.76 12.51
N PRO A 20 -5.67 -1.85 13.20
CA PRO A 20 -5.69 -3.21 12.64
C PRO A 20 -6.84 -3.42 11.65
N ASP A 21 -7.01 -2.50 10.71
CA ASP A 21 -8.05 -2.54 9.70
C ASP A 21 -7.84 -3.71 8.71
N PRO A 22 -8.90 -4.12 7.99
CA PRO A 22 -8.75 -5.04 6.86
C PRO A 22 -7.70 -4.50 5.87
N PRO A 23 -6.86 -5.38 5.28
CA PRO A 23 -5.88 -4.93 4.31
C PRO A 23 -6.56 -4.33 3.08
N GLY A 24 -5.97 -3.25 2.57
CA GLY A 24 -6.32 -2.68 1.28
C GLY A 24 -5.61 -3.41 0.15
N ARG A 25 -6.08 -3.21 -1.08
CA ARG A 25 -5.49 -3.79 -2.28
C ARG A 25 -4.86 -2.70 -3.13
N VAL A 26 -3.63 -2.91 -3.58
CA VAL A 26 -2.98 -2.02 -4.53
C VAL A 26 -3.69 -2.13 -5.89
N VAL A 27 -4.21 -1.02 -6.38
CA VAL A 27 -4.90 -0.95 -7.69
C VAL A 27 -4.11 -0.18 -8.73
N SER A 28 -3.19 0.70 -8.31
CA SER A 28 -2.29 1.40 -9.22
C SER A 28 -1.00 1.82 -8.50
N ARG A 29 0.06 2.04 -9.29
CA ARG A 29 1.35 2.55 -8.85
C ARG A 29 1.78 3.66 -9.80
N PHE A 30 2.37 4.70 -9.25
CA PHE A 30 2.96 5.80 -9.99
C PHE A 30 4.21 6.29 -9.27
N ASP A 31 5.26 6.52 -10.04
CA ASP A 31 6.52 7.06 -9.55
C ASP A 31 6.60 8.51 -10.04
N ASP A 32 6.90 9.44 -9.13
CA ASP A 32 7.07 10.87 -9.42
C ASP A 32 8.38 11.38 -8.79
N ASP A 33 8.74 12.64 -9.00
CA ASP A 33 9.95 13.27 -8.45
C ASP A 33 10.03 13.19 -6.91
N ASP A 34 8.86 13.15 -6.24
CA ASP A 34 8.75 13.03 -4.78
C ASP A 34 8.84 11.59 -4.24
N GLY A 35 8.74 10.57 -5.11
CA GLY A 35 8.88 9.16 -4.75
C GLY A 35 7.84 8.22 -5.37
N SER A 36 7.84 6.97 -4.87
CA SER A 36 6.92 5.91 -5.31
C SER A 36 5.60 5.99 -4.56
N TRP A 37 4.54 6.32 -5.27
CA TRP A 37 3.17 6.40 -4.76
C TRP A 37 2.34 5.19 -5.19
N VAL A 38 1.41 4.82 -4.33
CA VAL A 38 0.58 3.63 -4.49
C VAL A 38 -0.87 4.00 -4.22
N LEU A 39 -1.75 3.73 -5.18
CA LEU A 39 -3.20 3.85 -4.98
C LEU A 39 -3.73 2.55 -4.42
N VAL A 40 -4.34 2.65 -3.24
CA VAL A 40 -4.91 1.52 -2.52
C VAL A 40 -6.43 1.65 -2.49
N GLU A 41 -7.12 0.55 -2.81
CA GLU A 41 -8.56 0.40 -2.62
C GLU A 41 -8.83 -0.35 -1.31
N TRP A 42 -9.63 0.25 -0.43
CA TRP A 42 -9.95 -0.27 0.89
C TRP A 42 -11.26 -1.07 0.88
N ALA A 43 -11.56 -1.76 2.00
CA ALA A 43 -12.74 -2.64 2.12
C ALA A 43 -14.08 -1.91 1.97
N ASP A 44 -14.11 -0.60 2.22
CA ASP A 44 -15.27 0.28 2.01
C ASP A 44 -15.36 0.84 0.58
N ALA A 45 -14.54 0.31 -0.35
CA ALA A 45 -14.36 0.76 -1.72
C ALA A 45 -13.80 2.20 -1.86
N SER A 46 -13.35 2.82 -0.77
CA SER A 46 -12.62 4.08 -0.85
C SER A 46 -11.23 3.87 -1.47
N ARG A 47 -10.73 4.89 -2.17
CA ARG A 47 -9.42 4.85 -2.83
C ARG A 47 -8.58 6.02 -2.39
N CYS A 48 -7.42 5.71 -1.82
CA CYS A 48 -6.49 6.71 -1.31
C CYS A 48 -5.07 6.39 -1.77
N ALA A 49 -4.32 7.44 -2.11
CA ALA A 49 -2.92 7.33 -2.51
C ALA A 49 -2.02 7.52 -1.28
N TYR A 50 -0.99 6.67 -1.17
CA TYR A 50 0.01 6.72 -0.10
C TYR A 50 1.41 6.53 -0.69
N LEU A 51 2.43 6.97 0.03
CA LEU A 51 3.82 6.62 -0.31
C LEU A 51 4.07 5.14 -0.02
N GLU A 52 4.87 4.49 -0.86
CA GLU A 52 5.21 3.06 -0.72
C GLU A 52 5.80 2.73 0.66
N GLN A 53 6.56 3.67 1.24
CA GLN A 53 7.20 3.51 2.56
C GLN A 53 6.21 3.52 3.74
N ASP A 54 5.05 4.14 3.58
CA ASP A 54 4.01 4.23 4.61
C ASP A 54 3.16 2.95 4.66
N LEU A 55 3.34 2.08 3.65
CA LEU A 55 2.63 0.82 3.51
C LEU A 55 3.54 -0.36 3.91
N GLU A 56 2.91 -1.39 4.45
CA GLU A 56 3.50 -2.72 4.64
C GLU A 56 2.72 -3.76 3.85
N ARG A 57 3.42 -4.65 3.15
CA ARG A 57 2.78 -5.73 2.40
C ARG A 57 2.37 -6.81 3.38
N VAL A 58 1.14 -7.28 3.26
CA VAL A 58 0.62 -8.38 4.06
C VAL A 58 0.15 -9.50 3.15
N VAL A 59 0.29 -10.73 3.64
CA VAL A 59 -0.26 -11.91 2.97
C VAL A 59 -1.67 -12.10 3.52
N PRO A 60 -2.72 -12.04 2.68
CA PRO A 60 -4.06 -12.38 3.14
C PRO A 60 -4.09 -13.88 3.57
N PRO A 61 -4.87 -14.23 4.61
CA PRO A 61 -4.99 -15.61 5.09
C PRO A 61 -5.57 -16.57 4.05
#